data_AF-A0A8S3YZL0-F1
#
_entry.id   AF-A0A8S3YZL0-F1
#
_cell.length_a   1.000
_cell.length_b   1.000
_cell.length_c   1.000
_cell.angle_alpha   90.00
_cell.angle_beta   90.00
_cell.angle_gamma   90.00
#
_symmetry.space_group_name_H-M   'P 1'
#
loop_
_entity.id
_entity.type
_entity.pdbx_description
1 polymer ?
#
loop_
_entity_poly.entity_id
_entity_poly.type
_entity_poly.pdbx_seq_one_letter_code
_entity_poly.pdbx_strand_id
1 'polypeptide(L)'
;FVAHPQCQAQIGEMWYSGVPFLRYLNRFAYLVLAIPIGLVCCPILSMIYLISPWSKVSRIVNTPLMKFLSYTCSYLTFLILTIVVKLYLRHDIDTFTCDKPETFAYIVIIIIFMWIFGFIFEECKQIFAAGARDYFASFWNIIDSLMLSFLLASFRPGAVVWDPDWVPDPELLSDVLFSLGIIFSISRFSFIMPANEALGTMLVSFRRTVSDIVKIFGMFILVLIAFTCGIAALYAPIRCYTGHFDSFSSTLSTLTWSMFGMGSVDVPSLKKDMTGPVSSLTNNVELSKGAAQVGNYLYGIYVFCTAVVMLNLLIAVMSNTFQEVQDERDVEWKFIRTELWLNFIEPGTPVPPPFNIVPSPRHLWRAIMWMCRRSKFRHCLPHGGKKVRYAAVQ
;
A
#
# COMPACT_ATOMS: atom_id res chain seq x y z
N PHE A 1 21.08 -15.54 -15.41
CA PHE A 1 22.35 -14.85 -15.09
C PHE A 1 22.45 -14.47 -13.63
N VAL A 2 21.62 -13.55 -13.12
CA VAL A 2 21.74 -13.02 -11.74
C VAL A 2 21.64 -14.10 -10.66
N ALA A 3 20.80 -15.13 -10.84
CA ALA A 3 20.65 -16.24 -9.90
C ALA A 3 21.85 -17.21 -9.84
N HIS A 4 22.87 -17.04 -10.69
CA HIS A 4 24.04 -17.91 -10.71
C HIS A 4 24.79 -17.85 -9.36
N PRO A 5 25.25 -18.99 -8.81
CA PRO A 5 25.86 -19.04 -7.47
C PRO A 5 27.02 -18.06 -7.27
N GLN A 6 27.89 -17.89 -8.27
CA GLN A 6 29.03 -16.99 -8.20
C GLN A 6 28.60 -15.51 -8.13
N CYS A 7 27.60 -15.12 -8.93
CA CYS A 7 27.05 -13.76 -8.88
C CYS A 7 26.42 -13.49 -7.50
N GLN A 8 25.64 -14.45 -6.99
CA GLN A 8 25.01 -14.33 -5.67
C GLN A 8 26.03 -14.27 -4.53
N ALA A 9 27.16 -14.98 -4.63
CA ALA A 9 28.25 -14.90 -3.66
C ALA A 9 28.86 -13.48 -3.63
N GLN A 10 29.11 -12.90 -4.80
CA GLN A 10 29.67 -11.55 -4.94
C GLN A 10 28.72 -10.47 -4.41
N ILE A 11 27.42 -10.57 -4.74
CA ILE A 11 26.38 -9.66 -4.23
C ILE A 11 26.26 -9.81 -2.70
N GLY A 12 26.33 -11.03 -2.18
CA GLY A 12 26.37 -11.28 -0.74
C GLY A 12 27.59 -10.65 -0.06
N GLU A 13 28.77 -10.69 -0.67
CA GLU A 13 29.97 -10.04 -0.13
C GLU A 13 29.80 -8.51 -0.06
N MET A 14 29.24 -7.91 -1.10
CA MET A 14 28.90 -6.48 -1.11
C MET A 14 27.85 -6.13 -0.03
N TRP A 15 26.83 -6.98 0.15
CA TRP A 15 25.76 -6.78 1.12
C TRP A 15 26.23 -6.80 2.58
N TYR A 16 27.13 -7.71 2.93
CA TYR A 16 27.68 -7.83 4.29
C TYR A 16 28.97 -7.02 4.50
N SER A 17 29.35 -6.17 3.54
CA SER A 17 30.55 -5.34 3.65
C SER A 17 30.50 -4.47 4.90
N GLY A 18 31.58 -4.49 5.70
CA GLY A 18 31.69 -3.72 6.95
C GLY A 18 31.03 -4.35 8.19
N VAL A 19 30.21 -5.40 8.05
CA VAL A 19 29.56 -6.09 9.18
C VAL A 19 29.51 -7.62 8.98
N PRO A 20 30.67 -8.30 8.85
CA PRO A 20 30.73 -9.72 8.51
C PRO A 20 30.12 -10.64 9.58
N PHE A 21 30.06 -10.18 10.84
CA PHE A 21 29.50 -10.97 11.95
C PHE A 21 28.00 -11.29 11.74
N LEU A 22 27.24 -10.40 11.10
CA LEU A 22 25.80 -10.58 10.87
C LEU A 22 25.49 -11.69 9.87
N ARG A 23 26.45 -12.04 9.01
CA ARG A 23 26.31 -13.14 8.03
C ARG A 23 26.24 -14.51 8.72
N TYR A 24 26.90 -14.65 9.86
CA TYR A 24 27.02 -15.92 10.59
C TYR A 24 26.00 -16.06 11.72
N LEU A 25 25.16 -15.05 11.94
CA LEU A 25 24.15 -15.09 13.00
C LEU A 25 23.02 -16.06 12.61
N ASN A 26 22.57 -16.87 13.57
CA ASN A 26 21.42 -17.76 13.36
C ASN A 26 20.19 -16.94 12.95
N ARG A 27 19.41 -17.45 11.98
CA ARG A 27 18.22 -16.76 11.42
C ARG A 27 17.24 -16.28 12.51
N PHE A 28 17.02 -17.12 13.52
CA PHE A 28 16.16 -16.78 14.67
C PHE A 28 16.79 -15.71 15.59
N ALA A 29 18.08 -15.81 15.86
CA ALA A 29 18.80 -14.81 16.65
C ALA A 29 18.86 -13.44 15.94
N TYR A 30 18.96 -13.43 14.61
CA TYR A 30 18.87 -12.20 13.83
C TYR A 30 17.50 -11.53 13.97
N LEU A 31 16.39 -12.28 13.88
CA LEU A 31 15.05 -11.73 14.04
C LEU A 31 14.78 -11.21 15.46
N VAL A 32 15.12 -12.02 16.48
CA VAL A 32 14.81 -11.71 17.88
C VAL A 32 15.73 -10.61 18.45
N LEU A 33 16.97 -10.53 18.00
CA LEU A 33 17.95 -9.58 18.53
C LEU A 33 18.09 -8.32 17.67
N ALA A 34 18.20 -8.46 16.34
CA ALA A 34 18.55 -7.33 15.47
C ALA A 34 17.37 -6.39 15.22
N ILE A 35 16.12 -6.89 15.18
CA ILE A 35 14.94 -6.04 14.92
C ILE A 35 14.60 -5.16 16.13
N PRO A 36 14.50 -5.68 17.38
CA PRO A 36 14.17 -4.83 18.53
C PRO A 36 15.30 -3.86 18.87
N ILE A 37 16.56 -4.32 18.83
CA ILE A 37 17.72 -3.45 19.00
C ILE A 37 17.78 -2.43 17.87
N GLY A 38 17.50 -2.85 16.63
CA GLY A 38 17.39 -1.96 15.48
C GLY A 38 16.36 -0.86 15.70
N LEU A 39 15.13 -1.19 16.11
CA LEU A 39 14.06 -0.21 16.37
C LEU A 39 14.49 0.88 17.36
N VAL A 40 15.17 0.51 18.44
CA VAL A 40 15.64 1.46 19.47
C VAL A 40 16.89 2.22 19.02
N CYS A 41 17.84 1.54 18.36
CA CYS A 41 19.11 2.12 17.99
C CYS A 41 19.05 2.95 16.70
N CYS A 42 18.10 2.69 15.78
CA CYS A 42 17.98 3.39 14.50
C CYS A 42 17.87 4.92 14.60
N PRO A 43 17.00 5.51 15.46
CA PRO A 43 16.96 6.97 15.61
C PRO A 43 18.26 7.53 16.18
N ILE A 44 18.99 6.77 17.00
CA ILE A 44 20.28 7.20 17.55
C ILE A 44 21.35 7.16 16.45
N LEU A 45 21.40 6.08 15.66
CA LEU A 45 22.36 5.90 14.58
C LEU A 45 22.16 6.93 13.45
N SER A 46 20.92 7.26 13.10
CA SER A 46 20.61 8.31 12.11
C SER A 46 21.08 9.69 12.60
N MET A 47 20.85 10.02 13.88
CA MET A 47 21.31 11.28 14.48
C MET A 47 22.84 11.38 14.53
N ILE A 48 23.53 10.30 14.90
CA ILE A 48 25.01 10.25 14.90
C ILE A 48 25.55 10.49 13.49
N TYR A 49 24.92 9.92 12.46
CA TYR A 49 25.32 10.13 11.06
C TYR A 49 25.15 11.59 10.64
N LEU A 50 24.05 12.25 11.03
CA LEU A 50 23.78 13.65 10.71
C LEU A 50 24.78 14.61 11.38
N ILE A 51 25.11 14.38 12.65
CA ILE A 51 25.99 15.25 13.44
C ILE A 51 27.46 15.03 13.07
N SER A 52 27.89 13.77 12.98
CA SER A 52 29.30 13.41 12.74
C SER A 52 29.44 12.38 11.61
N PRO A 53 29.41 12.85 10.35
CA PRO A 53 29.49 11.96 9.19
C PRO A 53 30.89 11.35 8.98
N TRP A 54 31.89 11.77 9.76
CA TRP A 54 33.28 11.29 9.69
C TRP A 54 33.59 10.20 10.72
N SER A 55 32.64 9.89 11.61
CA SER A 55 32.82 8.88 12.65
C SER A 55 32.91 7.45 12.08
N LYS A 56 33.54 6.53 12.83
CA LYS A 56 33.55 5.09 12.50
C LYS A 56 32.13 4.52 12.43
N VAL A 57 31.23 4.99 13.30
CA VAL A 57 29.80 4.61 13.33
C VAL A 57 29.09 5.03 12.04
N SER A 58 29.32 6.26 11.56
CA SER A 58 28.75 6.73 10.29
C SER A 58 29.19 5.88 9.09
N ARG A 59 30.43 5.37 9.10
CA ARG A 59 30.92 4.44 8.06
C ARG A 59 30.17 3.10 8.11
N ILE A 60 29.84 2.59 9.30
CA ILE A 60 29.04 1.37 9.48
C ILE A 60 27.59 1.60 9.01
N VAL A 61 26.96 2.72 9.36
CA VAL A 61 25.59 3.06 8.91
C VAL A 61 25.49 3.17 7.39
N ASN A 62 26.59 3.54 6.72
CA ASN A 62 26.62 3.63 5.26
C ASN A 62 26.78 2.26 4.54
N THR A 63 26.88 1.16 5.29
CA THR A 63 26.87 -0.20 4.70
C THR A 63 25.45 -0.60 4.27
N PRO A 64 25.28 -1.37 3.19
CA PRO A 64 23.96 -1.63 2.60
C PRO A 64 23.00 -2.35 3.55
N LEU A 65 23.49 -3.35 4.30
CA LEU A 65 22.68 -4.04 5.30
C LEU A 65 22.17 -3.09 6.39
N MET A 66 23.00 -2.16 6.86
CA MET A 66 22.58 -1.20 7.89
C MET A 66 21.58 -0.18 7.35
N LYS A 67 21.73 0.26 6.10
CA LYS A 67 20.72 1.10 5.43
C LYS A 67 19.38 0.37 5.38
N PHE A 68 19.36 -0.88 4.91
CA PHE A 68 18.15 -1.70 4.84
C PHE A 68 17.49 -1.91 6.21
N LEU A 69 18.27 -2.26 7.23
CA LEU A 69 17.76 -2.45 8.59
C LEU A 69 17.20 -1.13 9.14
N SER A 70 17.89 -0.02 8.92
CA SER A 70 17.44 1.30 9.39
C SER A 70 16.14 1.76 8.73
N TYR A 71 16.01 1.53 7.43
CA TYR A 71 14.78 1.79 6.69
C TYR A 71 13.64 0.92 7.21
N THR A 72 13.88 -0.38 7.37
CA THR A 72 12.88 -1.34 7.87
C THR A 72 12.41 -1.00 9.28
N CYS A 73 13.34 -0.73 10.20
CA CYS A 73 13.02 -0.34 11.57
C CYS A 73 12.26 0.98 11.60
N SER A 74 12.68 1.98 10.81
CA SER A 74 11.95 3.25 10.74
C SER A 74 10.52 3.07 10.22
N TYR A 75 10.34 2.26 9.18
CA TYR A 75 9.03 1.95 8.63
C TYR A 75 8.12 1.25 9.66
N LEU A 76 8.67 0.29 10.41
CA LEU A 76 7.96 -0.37 11.49
C LEU A 76 7.59 0.59 12.63
N THR A 77 8.48 1.52 13.01
CA THR A 77 8.13 2.54 14.00
C THR A 77 7.01 3.44 13.51
N PHE A 78 7.01 3.84 12.24
CA PHE A 78 5.95 4.62 11.62
C PHE A 78 4.60 3.89 11.68
N LEU A 79 4.56 2.61 11.31
CA LEU A 79 3.34 1.79 11.37
C LEU A 79 2.80 1.66 12.79
N ILE A 80 3.65 1.30 13.75
CA ILE A 80 3.26 1.15 15.15
C ILE A 80 2.73 2.48 15.69
N LEU A 81 3.43 3.59 15.44
CA LEU A 81 3.03 4.91 15.91
C LEU A 81 1.68 5.33 15.31
N THR A 82 1.48 5.10 14.01
CA THR A 82 0.23 5.44 13.30
C THR A 82 -0.96 4.64 13.82
N ILE A 83 -0.77 3.36 14.10
CA ILE A 83 -1.81 2.48 14.68
C ILE A 83 -2.10 2.88 16.12
N VAL A 84 -1.08 3.10 16.95
CA VAL A 84 -1.24 3.49 18.35
C VAL A 84 -1.96 4.83 18.47
N VAL A 85 -1.58 5.83 17.66
CA VAL A 85 -2.25 7.14 17.66
C VAL A 85 -3.74 7.02 17.35
N LYS A 86 -4.13 6.15 16.42
CA LYS A 86 -5.53 6.05 16.04
C LYS A 86 -6.37 5.14 16.93
N LEU A 87 -5.77 4.13 17.55
CA LEU A 87 -6.47 3.25 18.49
C LEU A 87 -6.55 3.81 19.91
N TYR A 88 -5.45 4.35 20.44
CA TYR A 88 -5.38 4.80 21.84
C TYR A 88 -5.76 6.27 21.99
N LEU A 89 -5.18 7.14 21.17
CA LEU A 89 -5.33 8.58 21.34
C LEU A 89 -6.75 9.07 21.00
N ARG A 90 -7.41 8.45 20.01
CA ARG A 90 -8.79 8.81 19.67
C ARG A 90 -9.77 8.34 20.75
N HIS A 91 -9.54 7.16 21.32
CA HIS A 91 -10.38 6.65 22.42
C HIS A 91 -10.36 7.60 23.62
N ASP A 92 -9.21 8.16 23.99
CA ASP A 92 -9.09 9.12 25.11
C ASP A 92 -9.67 10.51 24.78
N ILE A 93 -9.63 10.95 23.51
CA ILE A 93 -10.23 12.22 23.07
C ILE A 93 -11.76 12.15 23.09
N ASP A 94 -12.36 10.99 22.79
CA ASP A 94 -13.81 10.82 22.81
C ASP A 94 -14.38 10.66 24.24
N THR A 95 -13.58 10.20 25.23
CA THR A 95 -13.99 10.10 26.65
C THR A 95 -13.76 11.38 27.46
N PHE A 96 -12.80 12.23 27.07
CA PHE A 96 -12.51 13.48 27.77
C PHE A 96 -12.73 14.68 26.85
N THR A 97 -13.96 15.20 26.85
CA THR A 97 -14.32 16.61 26.56
C THR A 97 -13.78 17.25 25.26
N CYS A 98 -14.68 17.89 24.51
CA CYS A 98 -14.41 18.72 23.31
C CYS A 98 -13.44 19.93 23.49
N ASP A 99 -12.55 19.93 24.46
CA ASP A 99 -11.58 21.00 24.69
C ASP A 99 -10.13 20.50 24.56
N LYS A 100 -9.63 20.69 23.34
CA LYS A 100 -8.21 20.67 22.89
C LYS A 100 -7.52 19.30 23.02
N PRO A 101 -6.97 18.75 21.90
CA PRO A 101 -6.13 17.56 22.00
C PRO A 101 -4.97 17.84 22.95
N GLU A 102 -4.64 16.89 23.81
CA GLU A 102 -3.48 17.01 24.70
C GLU A 102 -2.24 17.41 23.88
N THR A 103 -1.41 18.32 24.41
CA THR A 103 -0.18 18.79 23.72
C THR A 103 0.67 17.62 23.22
N PHE A 104 0.65 16.50 23.95
CA PHE A 104 1.32 15.26 23.57
C PHE A 104 0.80 14.69 22.23
N ALA A 105 -0.52 14.66 22.03
CA ALA A 105 -1.13 14.15 20.81
C ALA A 105 -0.72 14.96 19.57
N TYR A 106 -0.70 16.28 19.71
CA TYR A 106 -0.28 17.17 18.63
C TYR A 106 1.20 16.97 18.25
N ILE A 107 2.08 16.75 19.24
CA ILE A 107 3.49 16.45 19.02
C ILE A 107 3.63 15.14 18.21
N VAL A 108 2.90 14.09 18.59
CA VAL A 108 2.98 12.81 17.87
C VAL A 108 2.47 12.92 16.44
N ILE A 109 1.40 13.68 16.20
CA ILE A 109 0.87 13.94 14.84
C ILE A 109 1.92 14.68 13.99
N ILE A 110 2.59 15.70 14.53
CA ILE A 110 3.68 16.40 13.82
C ILE A 110 4.81 15.44 13.47
N ILE A 111 5.17 14.55 14.39
CA ILE A 111 6.21 13.54 14.17
C ILE A 111 5.81 12.60 13.01
N ILE A 112 4.58 12.09 12.99
CA ILE A 112 4.05 11.27 11.89
C ILE A 112 4.09 12.05 10.57
N PHE A 113 3.73 13.33 10.59
CA PHE A 113 3.76 14.18 9.41
C PHE A 113 5.18 14.35 8.86
N MET A 114 6.20 14.47 9.72
CA MET A 114 7.59 14.47 9.29
C MET A 114 7.98 13.15 8.61
N TRP A 115 7.44 12.00 9.05
CA TRP A 115 7.62 10.73 8.37
C TRP A 115 6.99 10.72 6.97
N ILE A 116 5.73 11.14 6.86
CA ILE A 116 5.00 11.20 5.58
C ILE A 116 5.74 12.10 4.60
N PHE A 117 6.17 13.28 5.03
CA PHE A 117 6.96 14.19 4.19
C PHE A 117 8.31 13.56 3.79
N GLY A 118 8.95 12.82 4.70
CA GLY A 118 10.17 12.07 4.42
C GLY A 118 9.97 11.02 3.32
N PHE A 119 8.87 10.27 3.34
CA PHE A 119 8.52 9.31 2.30
C PHE A 119 8.22 10.00 0.96
N ILE A 120 7.44 11.08 0.97
CA ILE A 120 7.16 11.86 -0.25
C ILE A 120 8.46 12.36 -0.89
N PHE A 121 9.40 12.83 -0.07
CA PHE A 121 10.71 13.26 -0.57
C PHE A 121 11.50 12.11 -1.21
N GLU A 122 11.40 10.89 -0.68
CA GLU A 122 12.02 9.69 -1.29
C GLU A 122 11.39 9.34 -2.62
N GLU A 123 10.06 9.28 -2.67
CA GLU A 123 9.34 8.97 -3.91
C GLU A 123 9.60 10.03 -4.98
N CYS A 124 9.61 11.32 -4.63
CA CYS A 124 9.97 12.39 -5.55
C CYS A 124 11.39 12.23 -6.11
N LYS A 125 12.37 11.83 -5.28
CA LYS A 125 13.73 11.54 -5.75
C LYS A 125 13.74 10.37 -6.73
N GLN A 126 12.99 9.31 -6.45
CA GLN A 126 12.91 8.13 -7.31
C GLN A 126 12.23 8.45 -8.65
N ILE A 127 11.12 9.19 -8.64
CA ILE A 127 10.43 9.65 -9.85
C ILE A 127 11.34 10.52 -10.70
N PHE A 128 12.13 11.41 -10.08
CA PHE A 128 13.07 12.26 -10.82
C PHE A 128 14.24 11.48 -11.43
N ALA A 129 14.73 10.45 -10.73
CA ALA A 129 15.86 9.64 -11.20
C ALA A 129 15.48 8.65 -12.32
N ALA A 130 14.35 7.96 -12.17
CA ALA A 130 13.89 6.93 -13.12
C ALA A 130 13.00 7.49 -14.23
N GLY A 131 12.31 8.61 -13.99
CA GLY A 131 11.24 9.12 -14.85
C GLY A 131 9.88 8.53 -14.49
N ALA A 132 8.81 9.32 -14.68
CA ALA A 132 7.47 8.97 -14.24
C ALA A 132 6.90 7.70 -14.90
N ARG A 133 7.20 7.48 -16.19
CA ARG A 133 6.69 6.32 -16.94
C ARG A 133 7.22 5.00 -16.36
N ASP A 134 8.52 4.93 -16.12
CA ASP A 134 9.17 3.72 -15.61
C ASP A 134 8.85 3.53 -14.12
N TYR A 135 8.69 4.63 -13.38
CA TYR A 135 8.25 4.58 -11.99
C TYR A 135 6.86 3.93 -11.84
N PHE A 136 5.85 4.39 -12.58
CA PHE A 136 4.49 3.85 -12.50
C PHE A 136 4.31 2.50 -13.19
N ALA A 137 5.32 1.97 -13.88
CA ALA A 137 5.29 0.59 -14.38
C ALA A 137 5.48 -0.44 -13.26
N SER A 138 6.08 -0.05 -12.13
CA SER A 138 6.29 -0.93 -10.98
C SER A 138 5.06 -0.98 -10.08
N PHE A 139 4.56 -2.19 -9.81
CA PHE A 139 3.43 -2.43 -8.91
C PHE A 139 3.66 -1.85 -7.50
N TRP A 140 4.88 -1.98 -6.97
CA TRP A 140 5.21 -1.50 -5.63
C TRP A 140 5.17 0.02 -5.53
N ASN A 141 5.67 0.71 -6.56
CA ASN A 141 5.66 2.17 -6.61
C ASN A 141 4.22 2.71 -6.73
N ILE A 142 3.32 1.99 -7.41
CA ILE A 142 1.88 2.34 -7.43
C ILE A 142 1.30 2.25 -6.01
N ILE A 143 1.59 1.17 -5.27
CA ILE A 143 1.13 1.01 -3.88
C ILE A 143 1.68 2.13 -2.99
N ASP A 144 2.96 2.49 -3.13
CA ASP A 144 3.59 3.59 -2.38
C ASP A 144 2.94 4.94 -2.69
N SER A 145 2.68 5.23 -3.97
CA SER A 145 1.98 6.43 -4.40
C SER A 145 0.54 6.49 -3.87
N LEU A 146 -0.19 5.37 -3.90
CA LEU A 146 -1.54 5.29 -3.36
C LEU A 146 -1.55 5.50 -1.85
N MET A 147 -0.68 4.80 -1.12
CA MET A 147 -0.50 4.94 0.32
C MET A 147 -0.29 6.41 0.72
N LEU A 148 0.69 7.08 0.10
CA LEU A 148 0.99 8.48 0.41
C LEU A 148 -0.15 9.42 0.02
N SER A 149 -0.82 9.17 -1.10
CA SER A 149 -1.97 9.98 -1.51
C SER A 149 -3.12 9.92 -0.49
N PHE A 150 -3.45 8.74 0.03
CA PHE A 150 -4.50 8.56 1.04
C PHE A 150 -4.12 9.14 2.39
N LEU A 151 -2.87 8.94 2.82
CA LEU A 151 -2.36 9.51 4.07
C LEU A 151 -2.31 11.05 4.03
N LEU A 152 -1.92 11.64 2.90
CA LEU A 152 -1.95 13.09 2.71
C LEU A 152 -3.38 13.64 2.65
N ALA A 153 -4.28 12.99 1.89
CA ALA A 153 -5.66 13.44 1.73
C ALA A 153 -6.46 13.33 3.04
N SER A 154 -6.06 12.43 3.94
CA SER A 154 -6.63 12.34 5.29
C SER A 154 -6.27 13.54 6.19
N PHE A 155 -5.17 14.24 5.90
CA PHE A 155 -4.71 15.32 6.78
C PHE A 155 -5.64 16.54 6.68
N ARG A 156 -6.11 17.02 7.84
CA ARG A 156 -6.91 18.24 7.93
C ARG A 156 -5.99 19.46 8.03
N PRO A 157 -6.00 20.39 7.06
CA PRO A 157 -5.33 21.66 7.23
C PRO A 157 -6.07 22.44 8.33
N GLY A 158 -5.40 22.79 9.43
CA GLY A 158 -5.98 23.55 10.54
C GLY A 158 -6.46 24.98 10.19
N ALA A 159 -6.34 25.39 8.93
CA ALA A 159 -6.77 26.69 8.42
C ALA A 159 -8.20 26.70 7.85
N VAL A 160 -8.82 25.53 7.65
CA VAL A 160 -10.20 25.45 7.16
C VAL A 160 -11.14 25.34 8.35
N VAL A 161 -11.97 26.37 8.54
CA VAL A 161 -13.10 26.32 9.48
C VAL A 161 -14.18 25.48 8.81
N TRP A 162 -14.40 24.28 9.32
CA TRP A 162 -15.40 23.36 8.81
C TRP A 162 -16.71 23.61 9.54
N ASP A 163 -17.78 23.96 8.82
CA ASP A 163 -19.10 24.08 9.44
C ASP A 163 -19.63 22.69 9.84
N PRO A 164 -20.38 22.59 10.94
CA PRO A 164 -20.94 21.31 11.42
C PRO A 164 -22.04 20.72 10.52
N ASP A 165 -22.54 21.47 9.53
CA ASP A 165 -23.65 21.06 8.66
C ASP A 165 -23.20 20.42 7.32
N TRP A 166 -21.91 20.13 7.15
CA TRP A 166 -21.41 19.58 5.89
C TRP A 166 -21.82 18.11 5.69
N VAL A 167 -22.61 17.83 4.65
CA VAL A 167 -22.93 16.46 4.22
C VAL A 167 -22.20 16.16 2.90
N PRO A 168 -21.25 15.20 2.84
CA PRO A 168 -20.78 14.33 3.92
C PRO A 168 -19.79 15.02 4.88
N ASP A 169 -19.76 14.56 6.14
CA ASP A 169 -18.88 15.08 7.18
C ASP A 169 -17.40 14.96 6.75
N PRO A 170 -16.64 16.07 6.64
CA PRO A 170 -15.23 16.04 6.27
C PRO A 170 -14.38 15.22 7.27
N GLU A 171 -14.82 15.16 8.52
CA GLU A 171 -14.25 14.33 9.59
C GLU A 171 -14.30 12.85 9.21
N LEU A 172 -15.49 12.35 8.84
CA LEU A 172 -15.68 10.96 8.46
C LEU A 172 -14.89 10.61 7.21
N LEU A 173 -14.90 11.50 6.20
CA LEU A 173 -14.11 11.30 4.99
C LEU A 173 -12.61 11.21 5.31
N SER A 174 -12.10 12.06 6.21
CA SER A 174 -10.70 12.03 6.63
C SER A 174 -10.32 10.70 7.32
N ASP A 175 -11.21 10.11 8.11
CA ASP A 175 -10.97 8.84 8.79
C ASP A 175 -11.08 7.64 7.84
N VAL A 176 -12.01 7.68 6.87
CA VAL A 176 -12.09 6.67 5.80
C VAL A 176 -10.79 6.67 4.99
N LEU A 177 -10.32 7.83 4.53
CA LEU A 177 -9.06 7.94 3.77
C LEU A 177 -7.86 7.50 4.61
N PHE A 178 -7.85 7.81 5.91
CA PHE A 178 -6.80 7.35 6.81
C PHE A 178 -6.76 5.82 6.92
N SER A 179 -7.93 5.18 7.06
CA SER A 179 -8.03 3.72 7.18
C SER A 179 -7.51 3.02 5.93
N LEU A 180 -7.82 3.55 4.75
CA LEU A 180 -7.26 3.08 3.47
C LEU A 180 -5.75 3.28 3.43
N GLY A 181 -5.26 4.45 3.87
CA GLY A 181 -3.82 4.72 4.00
C GLY A 181 -3.09 3.71 4.89
N ILE A 182 -3.66 3.34 6.05
CA ILE A 182 -3.10 2.30 6.92
C ILE A 182 -3.08 0.94 6.22
N ILE A 183 -4.17 0.54 5.55
CA ILE A 183 -4.23 -0.76 4.85
C ILE A 183 -3.10 -0.86 3.83
N PHE A 184 -2.91 0.18 3.00
CA PHE A 184 -1.81 0.22 2.05
C PHE A 184 -0.44 0.23 2.75
N SER A 185 -0.31 0.95 3.86
CA SER A 185 0.91 0.96 4.66
C SER A 185 1.26 -0.44 5.22
N ILE A 186 0.29 -1.17 5.75
CA ILE A 186 0.55 -2.54 6.23
C ILE A 186 0.87 -3.46 5.05
N SER A 187 0.16 -3.32 3.93
CA SER A 187 0.39 -4.13 2.73
C SER A 187 1.83 -4.02 2.19
N ARG A 188 2.43 -2.83 2.35
CA ARG A 188 3.81 -2.53 1.93
C ARG A 188 4.86 -3.35 2.68
N PHE A 189 4.54 -3.92 3.85
CA PHE A 189 5.44 -4.87 4.53
C PHE A 189 5.81 -6.08 3.65
N SER A 190 4.95 -6.44 2.69
CA SER A 190 5.21 -7.48 1.69
C SER A 190 6.48 -7.24 0.86
N PHE A 191 6.90 -5.98 0.69
CA PHE A 191 8.15 -5.64 -0.02
C PHE A 191 9.41 -6.12 0.69
N ILE A 192 9.36 -6.30 2.01
CA ILE A 192 10.50 -6.73 2.82
C ILE A 192 10.60 -8.26 2.86
N MET A 193 9.49 -8.97 2.64
CA MET A 193 9.42 -10.43 2.67
C MET A 193 10.47 -11.16 1.80
N PRO A 194 10.84 -10.67 0.58
CA PRO A 194 11.90 -11.28 -0.25
C PRO A 194 13.27 -11.36 0.42
N ALA A 195 13.54 -10.57 1.46
CA ALA A 195 14.78 -10.64 2.21
C ALA A 195 14.96 -11.99 2.93
N ASN A 196 13.85 -12.65 3.30
CA ASN A 196 13.87 -13.99 3.88
C ASN A 196 13.59 -15.05 2.80
N GLU A 197 14.29 -16.18 2.86
CA GLU A 197 14.13 -17.28 1.91
C GLU A 197 12.73 -17.91 1.96
N ALA A 198 12.23 -18.21 3.16
CA ALA A 198 10.93 -18.86 3.31
C ALA A 198 9.78 -17.95 2.87
N LEU A 199 9.77 -16.68 3.31
CA LEU A 199 8.71 -15.73 2.96
C LEU A 199 8.82 -15.23 1.51
N GLY A 200 10.05 -15.03 1.03
CA GLY A 200 10.30 -14.56 -0.32
C GLY A 200 9.85 -15.54 -1.39
N THR A 201 10.18 -16.81 -1.22
CA THR A 201 9.74 -17.87 -2.13
C THR A 201 8.21 -18.02 -2.14
N MET A 202 7.54 -17.91 -0.98
CA MET A 202 6.08 -17.89 -0.89
C MET A 202 5.47 -16.68 -1.62
N LEU A 203 6.06 -15.49 -1.48
CA LEU A 203 5.59 -14.28 -2.15
C LEU A 203 5.70 -14.39 -3.68
N VAL A 204 6.78 -15.00 -4.18
CA VAL A 204 6.96 -15.25 -5.63
C VAL A 204 5.83 -16.14 -6.15
N SER A 205 5.55 -17.25 -5.47
CA SER A 205 4.44 -18.14 -5.84
C SER A 205 3.11 -17.40 -5.83
N PHE A 206 2.83 -16.62 -4.78
CA PHE A 206 1.61 -15.82 -4.69
C PHE A 206 1.48 -14.80 -5.83
N ARG A 207 2.56 -14.07 -6.16
CA ARG A 207 2.54 -13.07 -7.24
C ARG A 207 2.16 -13.68 -8.59
N ARG A 208 2.65 -14.87 -8.90
CA ARG A 208 2.30 -15.56 -10.16
C ARG A 208 0.86 -16.06 -10.15
N THR A 209 0.39 -16.67 -9.06
CA THR A 209 -1.00 -17.16 -8.98
C THR A 209 -2.02 -16.01 -9.02
N VAL A 210 -1.70 -14.82 -8.53
CA VAL A 210 -2.58 -13.63 -8.61
C VAL A 210 -2.99 -13.31 -10.05
N SER A 211 -2.13 -13.51 -11.05
CA SER A 211 -2.50 -13.25 -12.45
C SER A 211 -3.65 -14.15 -12.91
N ASP A 212 -3.67 -15.40 -12.47
CA ASP A 212 -4.74 -16.34 -12.80
C ASP A 212 -6.00 -16.08 -11.99
N ILE A 213 -5.85 -15.65 -10.73
CA ILE A 213 -6.96 -15.18 -9.90
C ILE A 213 -7.68 -14.02 -10.60
N VAL A 214 -6.95 -13.04 -11.15
CA VAL A 214 -7.55 -11.89 -11.85
C VAL A 214 -8.40 -12.34 -13.05
N LYS A 215 -7.94 -13.33 -13.82
CA LYS A 215 -8.69 -13.87 -14.97
C LYS A 215 -9.99 -14.54 -14.52
N ILE A 216 -9.92 -15.39 -13.49
CA ILE A 216 -11.10 -16.08 -12.95
C ILE A 216 -12.06 -15.09 -12.28
N PHE A 217 -11.53 -14.09 -11.57
CA PHE A 217 -12.32 -13.02 -10.99
C PHE A 217 -13.04 -12.18 -12.06
N GLY A 218 -12.43 -11.96 -13.23
CA GLY A 218 -13.09 -11.36 -14.38
C GLY A 218 -14.30 -12.17 -14.87
N MET A 219 -14.16 -13.50 -15.00
CA MET A 219 -15.30 -14.37 -15.33
C MET A 219 -16.37 -14.33 -14.23
N PHE A 220 -15.96 -14.23 -12.98
CA PHE A 220 -16.87 -14.10 -11.84
C PHE A 220 -17.68 -12.79 -11.89
N ILE A 221 -17.05 -11.65 -12.15
CA ILE A 221 -17.76 -10.35 -12.29
C ILE A 221 -18.82 -10.42 -13.39
N LEU A 222 -18.54 -11.11 -14.50
CA LEU A 222 -19.51 -11.31 -15.58
C LEU A 222 -20.75 -12.06 -15.08
N VAL A 223 -20.56 -13.17 -14.37
CA VAL A 223 -21.66 -13.93 -13.76
C VAL A 223 -22.42 -13.07 -12.75
N LEU A 224 -21.71 -12.36 -11.87
CA LEU A 224 -22.32 -11.46 -10.87
C LEU A 224 -23.22 -10.42 -11.54
N ILE A 225 -22.73 -9.72 -12.57
CA ILE A 225 -23.51 -8.69 -13.27
C ILE A 225 -24.70 -9.31 -13.99
N ALA A 226 -24.53 -10.45 -14.67
CA ALA A 226 -25.60 -11.14 -15.39
C ALA A 226 -26.77 -11.52 -14.45
N PHE A 227 -26.46 -12.13 -13.30
CA PHE A 227 -27.46 -12.50 -12.30
C PHE A 227 -28.03 -11.27 -11.57
N THR A 228 -27.22 -10.24 -11.31
CA THR A 228 -27.72 -8.97 -10.75
C THR A 228 -28.76 -8.34 -11.66
N CYS A 229 -28.49 -8.24 -12.97
CA CYS A 229 -29.44 -7.74 -13.95
C CYS A 229 -30.70 -8.60 -14.03
N GLY A 230 -30.56 -9.92 -14.07
CA GLY A 230 -31.69 -10.85 -14.15
C GLY A 230 -32.62 -10.78 -12.94
N ILE A 231 -32.06 -10.78 -11.73
CA ILE A 231 -32.83 -10.72 -10.48
C ILE A 231 -33.40 -9.31 -10.28
N ALA A 232 -32.64 -8.24 -10.52
CA ALA A 232 -33.14 -6.87 -10.38
C ALA A 232 -34.29 -6.57 -11.36
N ALA A 233 -34.28 -7.16 -12.56
CA ALA A 233 -35.38 -7.08 -13.52
C ALA A 233 -36.61 -7.88 -13.06
N LEU A 234 -36.41 -9.09 -12.53
CA LEU A 234 -37.50 -9.93 -12.00
C LEU A 234 -38.23 -9.26 -10.83
N TYR A 235 -37.47 -8.63 -9.92
CA TYR A 235 -38.03 -7.98 -8.73
C TYR A 235 -38.44 -6.51 -8.96
N ALA A 236 -38.14 -5.92 -10.13
CA ALA A 236 -38.52 -4.56 -10.48
C ALA A 236 -40.01 -4.21 -10.25
N PRO A 237 -40.99 -5.04 -10.65
CA PRO A 237 -42.41 -4.75 -10.41
C PRO A 237 -42.85 -4.92 -8.95
N ILE A 238 -42.07 -5.61 -8.11
CA ILE A 238 -42.40 -5.98 -6.72
C ILE A 238 -41.41 -5.42 -5.70
N ARG A 239 -40.64 -4.37 -6.05
CA ARG A 239 -39.57 -3.78 -5.22
C ARG A 239 -40.01 -3.43 -3.80
N CYS A 240 -41.24 -2.93 -3.63
CA CYS A 240 -41.79 -2.54 -2.33
C CYS A 240 -41.94 -3.72 -1.35
N TYR A 241 -42.06 -4.94 -1.87
CA TYR A 241 -42.27 -6.15 -1.08
C TYR A 241 -40.98 -6.91 -0.78
N THR A 242 -39.81 -6.43 -1.22
CA THR A 242 -38.51 -7.06 -0.93
C THR A 242 -37.60 -6.15 -0.11
N GLY A 243 -36.75 -6.74 0.73
CA GLY A 243 -35.72 -6.00 1.47
C GLY A 243 -34.36 -5.95 0.77
N HIS A 244 -34.03 -6.99 -0.01
CA HIS A 244 -32.68 -7.18 -0.55
C HIS A 244 -32.55 -6.88 -2.06
N PHE A 245 -33.66 -6.98 -2.81
CA PHE A 245 -33.73 -6.80 -4.27
C PHE A 245 -34.52 -5.55 -4.69
N ASP A 246 -34.49 -4.52 -3.85
CA ASP A 246 -35.21 -3.26 -4.07
C ASP A 246 -34.51 -2.37 -5.14
N SER A 247 -33.18 -2.39 -5.18
CA SER A 247 -32.35 -1.63 -6.10
C SER A 247 -31.26 -2.48 -6.74
N PHE A 248 -30.69 -2.00 -7.85
CA PHE A 248 -29.55 -2.67 -8.49
C PHE A 248 -28.35 -2.76 -7.55
N SER A 249 -28.07 -1.70 -6.79
CA SER A 249 -26.96 -1.66 -5.82
C SER A 249 -27.16 -2.64 -4.67
N SER A 250 -28.37 -2.69 -4.10
CA SER A 250 -28.72 -3.64 -3.05
C SER A 250 -28.64 -5.09 -3.54
N THR A 251 -29.12 -5.35 -4.76
CA THR A 251 -29.04 -6.67 -5.39
C THR A 251 -27.59 -7.08 -5.61
N LEU A 252 -26.76 -6.18 -6.13
CA LEU A 252 -25.33 -6.40 -6.35
C LEU A 252 -24.60 -6.71 -5.04
N SER A 253 -24.84 -5.90 -4.00
CA SER A 253 -24.27 -6.10 -2.66
C SER A 253 -24.69 -7.46 -2.08
N THR A 254 -25.99 -7.77 -2.12
CA THR A 254 -26.53 -9.04 -1.61
C THR A 254 -25.91 -10.24 -2.32
N LEU A 255 -25.84 -10.22 -3.66
CA LEU A 255 -25.24 -11.30 -4.44
C LEU A 255 -23.74 -11.41 -4.19
N THR A 256 -23.03 -10.30 -4.00
CA THR A 256 -21.61 -10.28 -3.64
C THR A 256 -21.37 -10.98 -2.30
N TRP A 257 -22.12 -10.65 -1.25
CA TRP A 257 -21.97 -11.29 0.05
C TRP A 257 -22.40 -12.77 0.06
N SER A 258 -23.40 -13.13 -0.74
CA SER A 258 -23.83 -14.51 -0.87
C SER A 258 -22.78 -15.43 -1.50
N MET A 259 -21.87 -14.91 -2.34
CA MET A 259 -20.73 -15.67 -2.86
C MET A 259 -19.86 -16.24 -1.74
N PHE A 260 -19.64 -15.46 -0.68
CA PHE A 260 -18.82 -15.85 0.47
C PHE A 260 -19.61 -16.67 1.51
N GLY A 261 -20.82 -17.11 1.18
CA GLY A 261 -21.69 -17.84 2.10
C GLY A 261 -22.34 -16.98 3.18
N MET A 262 -22.28 -15.65 3.08
CA MET A 262 -22.90 -14.72 4.04
C MET A 262 -24.34 -14.34 3.67
N GLY A 263 -24.88 -14.88 2.58
CA GLY A 263 -26.25 -14.62 2.14
C GLY A 263 -27.26 -15.46 2.94
N SER A 264 -28.33 -14.84 3.42
CA SER A 264 -29.42 -15.59 4.05
C SER A 264 -30.27 -16.34 3.01
N VAL A 265 -30.94 -17.41 3.46
CA VAL A 265 -31.84 -18.20 2.60
C VAL A 265 -33.11 -17.42 2.28
N ASP A 266 -33.51 -16.54 3.18
CA ASP A 266 -34.74 -15.74 3.06
C ASP A 266 -34.59 -14.51 2.13
N VAL A 267 -33.43 -14.31 1.51
CA VAL A 267 -33.15 -13.16 0.63
C VAL A 267 -34.22 -12.97 -0.46
N PRO A 268 -34.65 -14.01 -1.22
CA PRO A 268 -35.64 -13.84 -2.29
C PRO A 268 -37.09 -13.86 -1.78
N SER A 269 -37.30 -14.01 -0.47
CA SER A 269 -38.64 -14.03 0.13
C SER A 269 -39.28 -12.63 0.14
N LEU A 270 -40.61 -12.61 0.02
CA LEU A 270 -41.39 -11.38 0.10
C LEU A 270 -41.70 -11.06 1.57
N LYS A 271 -41.71 -9.76 1.91
CA LYS A 271 -42.15 -9.27 3.22
C LYS A 271 -43.59 -9.74 3.48
N LYS A 272 -43.85 -10.21 4.70
CA LYS A 272 -45.15 -10.76 5.12
C LYS A 272 -46.27 -9.71 5.13
N ASP A 273 -45.94 -8.43 5.27
CA ASP A 273 -46.90 -7.32 5.29
C ASP A 273 -47.02 -6.70 3.89
N MET A 274 -47.96 -7.22 3.08
CA MET A 274 -48.28 -6.68 1.75
C MET A 274 -49.16 -5.40 1.81
N THR A 275 -48.96 -4.53 2.79
CA THR A 275 -49.83 -3.36 3.08
C THR A 275 -49.39 -2.05 2.43
N GLY A 276 -48.48 -2.11 1.44
CA GLY A 276 -48.00 -0.93 0.70
C GLY A 276 -49.00 -0.41 -0.35
N PRO A 277 -48.98 0.90 -0.67
CA PRO A 277 -49.86 1.50 -1.67
C PRO A 277 -49.67 0.87 -3.06
N VAL A 278 -50.80 0.70 -3.74
CA VAL A 278 -51.03 -0.01 -5.00
C VAL A 278 -50.45 0.76 -6.20
N SER A 279 -49.13 0.86 -6.30
CA SER A 279 -48.43 1.40 -7.47
C SER A 279 -47.52 0.37 -8.16
N SER A 280 -47.70 -0.91 -7.86
CA SER A 280 -47.14 -2.02 -8.64
C SER A 280 -48.11 -2.34 -9.80
N LEU A 281 -47.57 -2.58 -11.01
CA LEU A 281 -48.36 -2.97 -12.20
C LEU A 281 -49.14 -4.29 -12.02
N THR A 282 -48.95 -5.02 -10.92
CA THR A 282 -49.56 -6.32 -10.69
C THR A 282 -50.12 -6.43 -9.27
N ASN A 283 -51.44 -6.30 -9.14
CA ASN A 283 -52.18 -6.54 -7.89
C ASN A 283 -52.43 -8.04 -7.61
N ASN A 284 -51.84 -8.92 -8.41
CA ASN A 284 -52.06 -10.36 -8.32
C ASN A 284 -51.04 -10.98 -7.36
N VAL A 285 -51.50 -11.26 -6.13
CA VAL A 285 -50.72 -11.92 -5.07
C VAL A 285 -50.18 -13.29 -5.50
N GLU A 286 -50.85 -13.98 -6.42
CA GLU A 286 -50.36 -15.26 -6.97
C GLU A 286 -49.17 -15.08 -7.91
N LEU A 287 -49.17 -14.00 -8.71
CA LEU A 287 -48.08 -13.70 -9.62
C LEU A 287 -46.82 -13.25 -8.86
N SER A 288 -46.98 -12.52 -7.75
CA SER A 288 -45.85 -12.14 -6.88
C SER A 288 -45.24 -13.36 -6.17
N LYS A 289 -46.07 -14.32 -5.73
CA LYS A 289 -45.59 -15.61 -5.20
C LYS A 289 -44.84 -16.43 -6.27
N GLY A 290 -45.33 -16.44 -7.51
CA GLY A 290 -44.65 -17.09 -8.63
C GLY A 290 -43.29 -16.44 -8.93
N ALA A 291 -43.21 -15.11 -8.94
CA ALA A 291 -41.95 -14.38 -9.11
C ALA A 291 -40.95 -14.68 -7.98
N ALA A 292 -41.40 -14.74 -6.72
CA ALA A 292 -40.55 -15.12 -5.58
C ALA A 292 -40.04 -16.56 -5.69
N GLN A 293 -40.86 -17.48 -6.20
CA GLN A 293 -40.43 -18.86 -6.44
C GLN A 293 -39.36 -18.94 -7.54
N VAL A 294 -39.52 -18.20 -8.64
CA VAL A 294 -38.50 -18.09 -9.69
C VAL A 294 -37.22 -17.43 -9.14
N GLY A 295 -37.37 -16.40 -8.30
CA GLY A 295 -36.25 -15.73 -7.63
C GLY A 295 -35.46 -16.67 -6.71
N ASN A 296 -36.14 -17.53 -5.95
CA ASN A 296 -35.50 -18.58 -5.15
C ASN A 296 -34.66 -19.53 -6.01
N TYR A 297 -35.19 -19.98 -7.16
CA TYR A 297 -34.44 -20.84 -8.07
C TYR A 297 -33.23 -20.12 -8.69
N LEU A 298 -33.40 -18.88 -9.16
CA LEU A 298 -32.30 -18.09 -9.74
C LEU A 298 -31.19 -17.82 -8.72
N TYR A 299 -31.56 -17.48 -7.48
CA TYR A 299 -30.59 -17.29 -6.40
C TYR A 299 -29.88 -18.59 -6.04
N GLY A 300 -30.61 -19.72 -5.96
CA GLY A 300 -30.02 -21.03 -5.72
C GLY A 300 -29.02 -21.45 -6.81
N ILE A 301 -29.37 -21.23 -8.09
CA ILE A 301 -28.47 -21.49 -9.23
C ILE A 301 -27.23 -20.58 -9.17
N TYR A 302 -27.41 -19.31 -8.82
CA TYR A 302 -26.29 -18.37 -8.65
C TYR A 302 -25.32 -18.84 -7.56
N VAL A 303 -25.84 -19.20 -6.37
CA VAL A 303 -25.02 -19.69 -5.25
C VAL A 303 -24.32 -20.99 -5.63
N PHE A 304 -25.01 -21.93 -6.29
CA PHE A 304 -24.40 -23.16 -6.77
C PHE A 304 -23.26 -22.89 -7.78
N CYS A 305 -23.49 -22.02 -8.76
CA CYS A 305 -22.50 -21.67 -9.77
C CYS A 305 -21.27 -20.98 -9.15
N THR A 306 -21.48 -20.04 -8.24
CA THR A 306 -20.39 -19.25 -7.64
C THR A 306 -19.66 -19.99 -6.52
N ALA A 307 -20.36 -20.63 -5.59
CA ALA A 307 -19.76 -21.28 -4.44
C ALA A 307 -19.25 -22.70 -4.73
N VAL A 308 -19.91 -23.45 -5.62
CA VAL A 308 -19.50 -24.83 -5.94
C VAL A 308 -18.62 -24.85 -7.19
N VAL A 309 -19.12 -24.32 -8.31
CA VAL A 309 -18.40 -24.47 -9.59
C VAL A 309 -17.17 -23.55 -9.64
N MET A 310 -17.36 -22.25 -9.45
CA MET A 310 -16.27 -21.27 -9.60
C MET A 310 -15.20 -21.41 -8.52
N LEU A 311 -15.57 -21.68 -7.27
CA LEU A 311 -14.61 -21.88 -6.18
C LEU A 311 -13.75 -23.12 -6.43
N ASN A 312 -14.35 -24.24 -6.85
CA ASN A 312 -13.59 -25.46 -7.17
C ASN A 312 -12.68 -25.28 -8.38
N LEU A 313 -13.12 -24.53 -9.40
CA LEU A 313 -12.29 -24.16 -10.54
C LEU A 313 -11.10 -23.28 -10.10
N LEU A 314 -11.34 -22.30 -9.22
CA LEU A 314 -10.30 -21.41 -8.69
C LEU A 314 -9.22 -22.20 -7.94
N ILE A 315 -9.62 -23.14 -7.07
CA ILE A 315 -8.69 -24.02 -6.35
C ILE A 315 -7.89 -24.87 -7.34
N ALA A 316 -8.55 -25.47 -8.33
CA ALA A 316 -7.88 -26.33 -9.31
C ALA A 316 -6.83 -25.56 -10.13
N VAL A 317 -7.18 -24.38 -10.64
CA VAL A 317 -6.26 -23.54 -11.41
C VAL A 317 -5.10 -23.06 -10.53
N MET A 318 -5.38 -22.58 -9.32
CA MET A 318 -4.31 -22.16 -8.39
C MET A 318 -3.38 -23.30 -8.01
N SER A 319 -3.89 -24.53 -7.86
CA SER A 319 -3.06 -25.68 -7.52
C SER A 319 -2.14 -26.06 -8.68
N ASN A 320 -2.64 -26.08 -9.91
CA ASN A 320 -1.84 -26.38 -11.09
C ASN A 320 -0.75 -25.32 -11.29
N THR A 321 -1.10 -24.03 -11.21
CA THR A 321 -0.14 -22.94 -11.40
C THR A 321 0.88 -22.89 -10.26
N PHE A 322 0.47 -23.20 -9.02
CA PHE A 322 1.40 -23.32 -7.91
C PHE A 322 2.44 -24.42 -8.14
N GLN A 323 2.05 -25.57 -8.71
CA GLN A 323 2.99 -26.66 -9.03
C GLN A 323 3.96 -26.26 -10.15
N GLU A 324 3.45 -25.68 -11.24
CA GLU A 324 4.29 -25.19 -12.36
C GLU A 324 5.34 -24.17 -11.92
N VAL A 325 5.01 -23.34 -10.93
CA VAL A 325 5.90 -22.27 -10.45
C VAL A 325 7.00 -22.77 -9.51
N GLN A 326 6.91 -23.98 -8.95
CA GLN A 326 7.90 -24.46 -7.96
C GLN A 326 9.31 -24.58 -8.54
N ASP A 327 9.45 -25.00 -9.79
CA ASP A 327 10.74 -25.31 -10.41
C ASP A 327 11.59 -24.05 -10.65
N GLU A 328 10.97 -22.90 -10.88
CA GLU A 328 11.65 -21.63 -11.16
C GLU A 328 11.69 -20.67 -9.96
N ARG A 329 10.96 -20.99 -8.89
CA ARG A 329 10.73 -20.11 -7.74
C ARG A 329 12.02 -19.59 -7.12
N ASP A 330 13.03 -20.46 -7.01
CA ASP A 330 14.31 -20.10 -6.39
C ASP A 330 15.12 -19.13 -7.26
N VAL A 331 15.02 -19.26 -8.58
CA VAL A 331 15.70 -18.37 -9.54
C VAL A 331 15.06 -16.99 -9.50
N GLU A 332 13.73 -16.93 -9.53
CA GLU A 332 12.99 -15.66 -9.47
C GLU A 332 13.09 -14.99 -8.10
N TRP A 333 13.02 -15.75 -7.00
CA TRP A 333 13.26 -15.21 -5.67
C TRP A 333 14.66 -14.58 -5.56
N LYS A 334 15.70 -15.25 -6.06
CA LYS A 334 17.07 -14.70 -6.08
C LYS A 334 17.16 -13.42 -6.93
N PHE A 335 16.41 -13.33 -8.03
CA PHE A 335 16.31 -12.13 -8.84
C PHE A 335 15.69 -10.97 -8.05
N ILE A 336 14.49 -11.16 -7.47
CA ILE A 336 13.78 -10.14 -6.67
C ILE A 336 14.61 -9.73 -5.44
N ARG A 337 15.26 -10.69 -4.77
CA ARG A 337 16.15 -10.41 -3.64
C ARG A 337 17.33 -9.55 -4.06
N THR A 338 17.91 -9.81 -5.23
CA THR A 338 19.03 -9.02 -5.75
C THR A 338 18.58 -7.61 -6.09
N GLU A 339 17.43 -7.45 -6.72
CA GLU A 339 16.81 -6.14 -7.00
C GLU A 339 16.63 -5.34 -5.70
N LEU A 340 16.07 -5.97 -4.66
CA LEU A 340 15.94 -5.37 -3.34
C LEU A 340 17.30 -4.93 -2.78
N TRP A 341 18.33 -5.77 -2.88
CA TRP A 341 19.66 -5.46 -2.32
C TRP A 341 20.37 -4.34 -3.08
N LEU A 342 20.25 -4.32 -4.41
CA LEU A 342 20.87 -3.30 -5.26
C LEU A 342 20.40 -1.89 -4.90
N ASN A 343 19.11 -1.73 -4.58
CA ASN A 343 18.55 -0.45 -4.12
C ASN A 343 19.30 0.15 -2.90
N PHE A 344 19.87 -0.67 -2.03
CA PHE A 344 20.64 -0.21 -0.85
C PHE A 344 22.16 -0.22 -1.06
N ILE A 345 22.65 -0.98 -2.03
CA ILE A 345 24.07 -0.98 -2.44
C ILE A 345 24.41 0.31 -3.18
N GLU A 346 23.49 0.82 -3.99
CA GLU A 346 23.70 2.08 -4.70
C GLU A 346 23.96 3.26 -3.74
N PRO A 347 24.78 4.25 -4.16
CA PRO A 347 25.15 5.37 -3.32
C PRO A 347 23.98 6.34 -3.11
N GLY A 348 23.09 6.02 -2.16
CA GLY A 348 21.98 6.85 -1.70
C GLY A 348 22.21 7.52 -0.33
N THR A 349 21.21 8.29 0.12
CA THR A 349 21.16 8.83 1.48
C THR A 349 21.00 7.67 2.48
N PRO A 350 21.95 7.48 3.42
CA PRO A 350 21.91 6.34 4.34
C PRO A 350 20.94 6.54 5.51
N VAL A 351 20.17 7.63 5.50
CA VAL A 351 19.33 8.04 6.61
C VAL A 351 17.87 7.81 6.20
N PRO A 352 17.11 6.98 6.95
CA PRO A 352 15.72 6.72 6.63
C PRO A 352 14.83 7.93 6.98
N PRO A 353 13.59 8.00 6.45
CA PRO A 353 12.55 8.91 6.96
C PRO A 353 12.41 8.72 8.48
N PRO A 354 12.14 9.77 9.28
CA PRO A 354 11.86 11.16 8.91
C PRO A 354 13.14 11.99 8.71
N PHE A 355 14.30 11.47 9.10
CA PHE A 355 15.57 12.20 9.16
C PHE A 355 16.18 12.50 7.79
N ASN A 356 15.68 11.88 6.72
CA ASN A 356 16.11 12.11 5.34
C ASN A 356 15.91 13.56 4.85
N ILE A 357 14.99 14.32 5.46
CA ILE A 357 14.70 15.70 5.10
C ILE A 357 15.88 16.62 5.44
N VAL A 358 16.62 16.32 6.51
CA VAL A 358 17.71 17.16 6.99
C VAL A 358 18.94 16.94 6.10
N PRO A 359 19.37 17.96 5.32
CA PRO A 359 20.54 17.80 4.46
C PRO A 359 21.78 17.60 5.33
N SER A 360 22.53 16.53 5.09
CA SER A 360 23.80 16.32 5.81
C SER A 360 24.72 17.54 5.63
N PRO A 361 25.53 17.92 6.63
CA PRO A 361 26.46 19.04 6.53
C PRO A 361 27.40 18.94 5.32
N ARG A 362 27.73 17.72 4.87
CA ARG A 362 28.53 17.46 3.66
C ARG A 362 27.81 17.83 2.36
N HIS A 363 26.49 17.61 2.28
CA HIS A 363 25.67 17.99 1.13
C HIS A 363 25.39 19.48 1.12
N LEU A 364 25.12 20.06 2.30
CA LEU A 364 24.97 21.50 2.47
C LEU A 364 26.27 22.24 2.08
N TRP A 365 27.43 21.77 2.54
CA TRP A 365 28.74 22.32 2.16
C TRP A 365 28.99 22.24 0.64
N ARG A 366 28.66 21.11 0.00
CA ARG A 366 28.76 20.97 -1.46
C ARG A 366 27.81 21.89 -2.21
N ALA A 367 26.56 22.04 -1.74
CA ALA A 367 25.58 22.95 -2.33
C ALA A 367 25.99 24.43 -2.16
N ILE A 368 26.48 24.82 -0.98
CA ILE A 368 27.03 26.15 -0.72
C ILE A 368 28.24 26.41 -1.61
N MET A 369 29.20 25.49 -1.68
CA MET A 369 30.36 25.60 -2.57
C MET A 369 29.95 25.70 -4.05
N TRP A 370 28.93 24.96 -4.48
CA TRP A 370 28.39 25.05 -5.83
C TRP A 370 27.73 26.42 -6.09
N MET A 371 26.91 26.91 -5.15
CA MET A 371 26.30 28.24 -5.23
C MET A 371 27.35 29.36 -5.24
N CYS A 372 28.39 29.27 -4.38
CA CYS A 372 29.49 30.22 -4.33
C CYS A 372 30.34 30.20 -5.62
N ARG A 373 30.56 29.03 -6.23
CA ARG A 373 31.23 28.92 -7.54
C ARG A 373 30.37 29.51 -8.66
N ARG A 374 29.05 29.34 -8.61
CA ARG A 374 28.10 29.91 -9.58
C ARG A 374 27.98 31.43 -9.45
N SER A 375 28.05 31.97 -8.23
CA SER A 375 28.06 33.43 -7.99
C SER A 375 29.37 34.07 -8.49
N LYS A 376 30.52 33.42 -8.25
CA LYS A 376 31.81 33.86 -8.83
C LYS A 376 31.80 33.84 -10.36
N PHE A 377 31.18 32.83 -10.98
CA PHE A 377 31.04 32.79 -12.45
C PHE A 377 30.14 33.89 -13.02
N ARG A 378 29.14 34.35 -12.27
CA ARG A 378 28.28 35.48 -12.66
C ARG A 378 28.97 36.83 -12.51
N HIS A 379 29.87 36.99 -11.54
CA HIS A 379 30.66 38.22 -11.36
C HIS A 379 31.88 38.32 -12.29
N CYS A 380 32.34 37.21 -12.88
CA CYS A 380 33.44 37.19 -13.85
C CYS A 380 32.98 37.33 -15.32
N LEU A 381 31.67 37.49 -15.59
CA LEU A 381 31.20 37.88 -16.92
C LEU A 381 31.26 39.40 -17.03
N PRO A 382 32.19 39.97 -17.84
CA PRO A 382 32.15 41.39 -18.11
C PRO A 382 30.83 41.72 -18.83
N HIS A 383 30.17 42.79 -18.40
CA HIS A 383 29.14 43.48 -19.17
C HIS A 383 29.77 43.99 -20.48
N GLY A 384 29.85 43.12 -21.48
CA GLY A 384 30.44 43.40 -22.78
C GLY A 384 29.89 42.42 -23.78
N GLY A 385 28.88 42.86 -24.54
CA GLY A 385 28.14 42.02 -25.45
C GLY A 385 29.01 41.33 -26.51
N LYS A 386 28.59 40.11 -26.86
CA LYS A 386 28.50 39.63 -28.24
C LYS A 386 27.66 38.35 -28.25
N LYS A 387 26.51 38.43 -28.92
CA LYS A 387 25.74 37.26 -29.35
C LYS A 387 26.65 36.41 -30.24
N VAL A 388 27.12 35.28 -29.76
CA VAL A 388 27.70 34.25 -30.63
C VAL A 388 26.54 33.43 -31.17
N ARG A 389 26.13 33.75 -32.41
CA ARG A 389 25.38 32.82 -33.27
C ARG A 389 26.27 31.61 -33.49
N TYR A 390 25.81 30.43 -33.07
CA TYR A 390 26.37 29.18 -33.58
C TYR A 390 25.92 29.03 -35.03
N ALA A 391 26.85 29.26 -35.95
CA ALA A 391 26.76 28.83 -37.34
C ALA A 391 27.48 27.48 -37.45
N ALA A 392 26.74 26.53 -38.04
CA ALA A 392 27.04 25.19 -38.54
C ALA A 392 28.50 24.75 -38.73
N VAL A 393 28.74 23.43 -38.58
CA VAL A 393 29.50 22.65 -39.57
C VAL A 393 28.85 21.27 -39.73
N GLN A 394 28.68 20.93 -41.02
CA GLN A 394 28.15 19.76 -41.74
C GLN A 394 28.07 18.40 -41.04
#